data_AF-A0A917Q6E3-F1
#
_entry.id   AF-A0A917Q6E3-F1
#
_cell.length_a   1.000
_cell.length_b   1.000
_cell.length_c   1.000
_cell.angle_alpha   90.00
_cell.angle_beta   90.00
_cell.angle_gamma   90.00
#
_symmetry.space_group_name_H-M   'P 1'
#
loop_
_entity.id
_entity.type
_entity.pdbx_description
1 polymer ?
#
loop_
_entity_poly.entity_id
_entity_poly.type
_entity_poly.pdbx_seq_one_letter_code
_entity_poly.pdbx_strand_id
1 'polypeptide(L)'
;MRDEIVHRGAIHAVRKLALSIGPYARYYLLKRHARELVAEDINERIQAAGARANWRGMQLATIDDDAIEFARLEWVRYYGEGTHSGFPHSWETLLKKHRARPSFFDLAVWQIVDGRRVLQALALGKPSNAKTHLSLNWVERSFAPTYLRGALVPILACAEEYAKLLGSYRVVIKDPVDPGKYQRYGYAPFRIKGAKGNYLSKEL
;
A
#
# COMPACT_ATOMS: atom_id res chain seq x y z
N MET A 1 17.54 -18.07 -4.95
CA MET A 1 17.27 -19.25 -4.09
C MET A 1 17.67 -19.02 -2.62
N ARG A 2 18.85 -18.44 -2.31
CA ARG A 2 19.22 -18.09 -0.92
C ARG A 2 18.33 -17.00 -0.30
N ASP A 3 18.03 -15.92 -1.04
CA ASP A 3 17.21 -14.81 -0.52
C ASP A 3 15.77 -15.22 -0.20
N GLU A 4 15.21 -16.16 -0.96
CA GLU A 4 13.85 -16.64 -0.75
C GLU A 4 13.72 -17.49 0.52
N ILE A 5 14.76 -18.27 0.86
CA ILE A 5 14.80 -19.08 2.09
C ILE A 5 14.94 -18.17 3.32
N VAL A 6 15.80 -17.15 3.24
CA VAL A 6 16.00 -16.15 4.31
C VAL A 6 14.70 -15.37 4.54
N HIS A 7 14.05 -14.92 3.46
CA HIS A 7 12.80 -14.18 3.53
C HIS A 7 11.64 -15.02 4.11
N ARG A 8 11.52 -16.29 3.72
CA ARG A 8 10.53 -17.22 4.31
C ARG A 8 10.78 -17.47 5.81
N GLY A 9 12.04 -17.58 6.22
CA GLY A 9 12.42 -17.69 7.63
C GLY A 9 12.02 -16.46 8.46
N ALA A 10 12.29 -15.27 7.94
CA ALA A 10 11.92 -14.01 8.59
C ALA A 10 10.40 -13.86 8.74
N ILE A 11 9.62 -14.17 7.69
CA ILE A 11 8.15 -14.18 7.74
C ILE A 11 7.64 -15.11 8.85
N HIS A 12 8.20 -16.32 8.96
CA HIS A 12 7.78 -17.27 9.99
C HIS A 12 8.05 -16.76 11.41
N ALA A 13 9.25 -16.20 11.65
CA ALA A 13 9.64 -15.66 12.94
C ALA A 13 8.73 -14.48 13.38
N VAL A 14 8.48 -13.53 12.47
CA VAL A 14 7.61 -12.38 12.72
C VAL A 14 6.18 -12.83 13.01
N ARG A 15 5.66 -13.80 12.27
CA ARG A 15 4.32 -14.36 12.53
C ARG A 15 4.24 -15.02 13.90
N LYS A 16 5.27 -15.78 14.30
CA LYS A 16 5.32 -16.43 15.62
C LYS A 16 5.33 -15.41 16.76
N LEU A 17 6.15 -14.37 16.66
CA LEU A 17 6.16 -13.27 17.64
C LEU A 17 4.81 -12.53 17.68
N ALA A 18 4.21 -12.27 16.52
CA ALA A 18 2.96 -11.54 16.45
C ALA A 18 1.76 -12.35 17.00
N LEU A 19 1.87 -13.67 17.11
CA LEU A 19 0.85 -14.53 17.73
C LEU A 19 0.86 -14.46 19.27
N SER A 20 1.96 -14.03 19.90
CA SER A 20 2.09 -13.98 21.35
C SER A 20 1.60 -12.66 21.98
N ILE A 21 1.00 -11.76 21.18
CA ILE A 21 0.57 -10.42 21.62
C ILE A 21 -0.89 -10.15 21.23
N GLY A 22 -1.49 -9.13 21.87
CA GLY A 22 -2.88 -8.73 21.60
C GLY A 22 -3.11 -8.35 20.12
N PRO A 23 -4.35 -8.45 19.61
CA PRO A 23 -4.64 -8.34 18.17
C PRO A 23 -4.19 -7.00 17.57
N TYR A 24 -4.36 -5.88 18.27
CA TYR A 24 -3.92 -4.57 17.79
C TYR A 24 -2.40 -4.52 17.60
N ALA A 25 -1.64 -4.94 18.62
CA ALA A 25 -0.19 -4.96 18.57
C ALA A 25 0.32 -5.91 17.48
N ARG A 26 -0.33 -7.08 17.33
CA ARG A 26 -0.07 -8.04 16.25
C ARG A 26 -0.12 -7.38 14.88
N TYR A 27 -1.26 -6.80 14.51
CA TYR A 27 -1.41 -6.24 13.17
C TYR A 27 -0.58 -4.97 12.97
N TYR A 28 -0.34 -4.20 14.03
CA TYR A 28 0.61 -3.08 13.98
C TYR A 28 2.02 -3.56 13.60
N LEU A 29 2.54 -4.61 14.26
CA LEU A 29 3.85 -5.18 13.93
C LEU A 29 3.90 -5.71 12.49
N LEU A 30 2.88 -6.45 12.05
CA LEU A 30 2.85 -6.99 10.67
C LEU A 30 2.86 -5.88 9.62
N LYS A 31 2.09 -4.80 9.84
CA LYS A 31 2.06 -3.65 8.93
C LYS A 31 3.39 -2.90 8.92
N ARG A 32 3.98 -2.67 10.10
CA ARG A 32 5.28 -2.03 10.23
C ARG A 32 6.35 -2.83 9.49
N HIS A 33 6.41 -4.14 9.71
CA HIS A 33 7.40 -5.00 9.07
C HIS A 33 7.26 -5.05 7.55
N ALA A 34 6.03 -5.14 7.02
CA ALA A 34 5.78 -5.07 5.57
C ALA A 34 6.32 -3.77 4.96
N ARG A 35 6.15 -2.64 5.66
CA ARG A 35 6.63 -1.33 5.21
C ARG A 35 8.14 -1.22 5.25
N GLU A 36 8.77 -1.70 6.33
CA GLU A 36 10.23 -1.70 6.47
C GLU A 36 10.89 -2.49 5.34
N LEU A 37 10.48 -3.75 5.14
CA LEU A 37 11.03 -4.62 4.08
C LEU A 37 10.91 -4.00 2.69
N VAL A 38 9.73 -3.45 2.36
CA VAL A 38 9.50 -2.88 1.03
C VAL A 38 10.23 -1.54 0.85
N ALA A 39 10.29 -0.71 1.89
CA ALA A 39 11.04 0.54 1.83
C ALA A 39 12.54 0.27 1.64
N GLU A 40 13.10 -0.73 2.35
CA GLU A 40 14.49 -1.16 2.21
C GLU A 40 14.78 -1.66 0.79
N ASP A 41 14.03 -2.65 0.30
CA ASP A 41 14.21 -3.22 -1.05
C ASP A 41 14.09 -2.15 -2.15
N ILE A 42 13.13 -1.24 -2.05
CA ILE A 42 12.97 -0.15 -3.02
C ILE A 42 14.16 0.80 -2.96
N ASN A 43 14.58 1.24 -1.77
CA ASN A 43 15.69 2.16 -1.61
C ASN A 43 17.02 1.54 -2.08
N GLU A 44 17.26 0.25 -1.81
CA GLU A 44 18.43 -0.48 -2.31
C GLU A 44 18.45 -0.53 -3.85
N ARG A 45 17.33 -0.87 -4.50
CA ARG A 45 17.24 -0.88 -5.97
C ARG A 45 17.48 0.50 -6.58
N ILE A 46 16.98 1.56 -5.94
CA ILE A 46 17.21 2.94 -6.37
C ILE A 46 18.68 3.33 -6.28
N GLN A 47 19.37 2.89 -5.22
CA GLN A 47 20.80 3.11 -5.05
C GLN A 47 21.61 2.36 -6.12
N ALA A 48 21.30 1.07 -6.34
CA ALA A 48 21.98 0.22 -7.32
C ALA A 48 21.84 0.72 -8.77
N ALA A 49 20.69 1.29 -9.13
CA ALA A 49 20.41 1.79 -10.48
C ALA A 49 21.11 3.13 -10.84
N GLY A 50 22.17 3.51 -10.12
CA GLY A 50 22.98 4.69 -10.48
C GLY A 50 22.28 6.03 -10.22
N ALA A 51 21.52 6.12 -9.13
CA ALA A 51 20.89 7.35 -8.62
C ALA A 51 20.00 8.09 -9.64
N ARG A 52 18.76 7.61 -9.81
CA ARG A 52 17.66 8.56 -10.03
C ARG A 52 17.51 9.35 -8.74
N ALA A 53 18.23 10.47 -8.57
CA ALA A 53 18.20 11.33 -7.38
C ALA A 53 16.77 11.59 -6.87
N ASN A 54 15.85 11.68 -7.84
CA ASN A 54 14.41 11.85 -7.72
C ASN A 54 13.62 10.73 -7.05
N TRP A 55 14.24 9.59 -6.72
CA TRP A 55 13.58 8.45 -6.05
C TRP A 55 14.08 8.23 -4.61
N ARG A 56 15.11 8.97 -4.17
CA ARG A 56 15.68 8.80 -2.83
C ARG A 56 14.69 9.20 -1.73
N GLY A 57 14.85 8.59 -0.56
CA GLY A 57 14.13 8.96 0.65
C GLY A 57 12.66 8.58 0.64
N MET A 58 12.30 7.47 -0.03
CA MET A 58 10.95 6.93 0.07
C MET A 58 10.73 6.37 1.47
N GLN A 59 9.61 6.76 2.06
CA GLN A 59 9.18 6.36 3.40
C GLN A 59 7.77 5.79 3.32
N LEU A 60 7.60 4.58 3.84
CA LEU A 60 6.31 3.91 3.93
C LEU A 60 5.81 3.98 5.36
N ALA A 61 4.66 4.60 5.58
CA ALA A 61 4.09 4.83 6.91
C ALA A 61 2.63 4.39 7.00
N THR A 62 2.09 4.38 8.23
CA THR A 62 0.64 4.30 8.44
C THR A 62 0.00 5.63 8.01
N ILE A 63 -1.28 5.60 7.64
CA ILE A 63 -2.04 6.83 7.39
C ILE A 63 -2.35 7.49 8.73
N ASP A 64 -1.68 8.60 8.99
CA ASP A 64 -1.83 9.45 10.17
C ASP A 64 -2.53 10.77 9.82
N ASP A 65 -2.69 11.63 10.83
CA ASP A 65 -3.39 12.91 10.69
C ASP A 65 -2.61 13.88 9.79
N ASP A 66 -1.27 13.83 9.81
CA ASP A 66 -0.41 14.60 8.90
C ASP A 66 -0.66 14.22 7.43
N ALA A 67 -0.76 12.92 7.13
CA ALA A 67 -1.01 12.44 5.78
C ALA A 67 -2.41 12.85 5.29
N ILE A 68 -3.40 12.78 6.18
CA ILE A 68 -4.77 13.22 5.90
C ILE A 68 -4.80 14.73 5.62
N GLU A 69 -4.18 15.52 6.49
CA GLU A 69 -4.15 16.97 6.36
C GLU A 69 -3.42 17.38 5.07
N PHE A 70 -2.29 16.75 4.76
CA PHE A 70 -1.55 17.00 3.53
C PHE A 70 -2.42 16.70 2.30
N ALA A 71 -3.10 15.55 2.24
CA ALA A 71 -3.98 15.22 1.13
C ALA A 71 -5.11 16.25 0.98
N ARG A 72 -5.72 16.66 2.10
CA ARG A 72 -6.83 17.63 2.12
C ARG A 72 -6.41 19.02 1.67
N LEU A 73 -5.23 19.49 2.07
CA LEU A 73 -4.79 20.87 1.83
C LEU A 73 -3.95 21.02 0.55
N GLU A 74 -3.09 20.05 0.25
CA GLU A 74 -2.13 20.16 -0.84
C GLU A 74 -2.63 19.46 -2.11
N TRP A 75 -3.18 18.24 -2.04
CA TRP A 75 -3.56 17.53 -3.27
C TRP A 75 -4.71 18.21 -4.02
N VAL A 76 -5.68 18.77 -3.29
CA VAL A 76 -6.84 19.47 -3.86
C VAL A 76 -6.42 20.63 -4.78
N ARG A 77 -5.28 21.27 -4.50
CA ARG A 77 -4.74 22.36 -5.35
C ARG A 77 -4.36 21.91 -6.76
N TYR A 78 -4.16 20.61 -6.93
CA TYR A 78 -3.75 20.00 -8.19
C TYR A 78 -4.88 19.22 -8.86
N TYR A 79 -6.11 19.31 -8.34
CA TYR A 79 -7.28 18.70 -8.97
C TYR A 79 -7.86 19.64 -10.05
N GLY A 80 -8.19 19.10 -11.22
CA GLY A 80 -8.77 19.83 -12.34
C GLY A 80 -9.29 18.90 -13.43
N GLU A 81 -9.67 19.46 -14.58
CA GLU A 81 -10.29 18.72 -15.70
C GLU A 81 -9.42 17.57 -16.24
N GLY A 82 -8.09 17.69 -16.13
CA GLY A 82 -7.13 16.67 -16.56
C GLY A 82 -6.75 15.65 -15.48
N THR A 83 -7.32 15.73 -14.28
CA THR A 83 -6.99 14.85 -13.16
C THR A 83 -8.24 14.22 -12.56
N HIS A 84 -8.03 13.40 -11.53
CA HIS A 84 -9.09 12.88 -10.69
C HIS A 84 -9.66 13.98 -9.77
N SER A 85 -10.99 14.06 -9.62
CA SER A 85 -11.68 15.01 -8.73
C SER A 85 -11.74 14.59 -7.24
N GLY A 86 -10.83 13.72 -6.79
CA GLY A 86 -10.90 13.10 -5.47
C GLY A 86 -12.03 12.06 -5.33
N PHE A 87 -11.97 11.27 -4.25
CA PHE A 87 -12.98 10.24 -3.96
C PHE A 87 -14.32 10.86 -3.48
N PRO A 88 -15.45 10.15 -3.64
CA PRO A 88 -16.74 10.59 -3.08
C PRO A 88 -16.76 10.62 -1.53
N HIS A 89 -15.73 10.09 -0.88
CA HIS A 89 -15.57 10.07 0.57
C HIS A 89 -14.18 10.59 0.94
N SER A 90 -14.11 11.41 1.98
CA SER A 90 -12.83 11.92 2.50
C SER A 90 -12.00 10.79 3.12
N TRP A 91 -10.67 10.97 3.16
CA TRP A 91 -9.76 10.00 3.76
C TRP A 91 -10.03 9.76 5.25
N GLU A 92 -10.46 10.79 5.99
CA GLU A 92 -10.90 10.70 7.39
C GLU A 92 -12.06 9.72 7.52
N THR A 93 -13.06 9.86 6.65
CA THR A 93 -14.26 9.01 6.66
C THR A 93 -13.91 7.57 6.32
N LEU A 94 -13.07 7.38 5.28
CA LEU A 94 -12.60 6.06 4.86
C LEU A 94 -11.79 5.38 5.97
N LEU A 95 -10.87 6.11 6.61
CA LEU A 95 -9.99 5.58 7.64
C LEU A 95 -10.77 5.25 8.92
N LYS A 96 -11.67 6.14 9.37
CA LYS A 96 -12.55 5.91 10.53
C LYS A 96 -13.34 4.59 10.39
N LYS A 97 -13.86 4.31 9.19
CA LYS A 97 -14.58 3.06 8.90
C LYS A 97 -13.71 1.80 9.04
N HIS A 98 -12.41 1.89 8.80
CA HIS A 98 -11.50 0.74 8.83
C HIS A 98 -10.76 0.58 10.16
N ARG A 99 -10.52 1.67 10.92
CA ARG A 99 -9.78 1.66 12.20
C ARG A 99 -10.33 0.68 13.23
N ALA A 100 -11.65 0.42 13.22
CA ALA A 100 -12.29 -0.57 14.10
C ALA A 100 -11.85 -2.03 13.84
N ARG A 101 -11.18 -2.30 12.72
CA ARG A 101 -10.72 -3.65 12.32
C ARG A 101 -9.20 -3.67 12.26
N PRO A 102 -8.48 -4.08 13.32
CA PRO A 102 -7.02 -4.03 13.41
C PRO A 102 -6.25 -4.56 12.18
N SER A 103 -6.79 -5.58 11.53
CA SER A 103 -6.18 -6.24 10.36
C SER A 103 -6.24 -5.44 9.06
N PHE A 104 -6.93 -4.29 9.01
CA PHE A 104 -7.00 -3.48 7.80
C PHE A 104 -5.61 -3.08 7.30
N PHE A 105 -5.49 -2.87 6.00
CA PHE A 105 -4.28 -2.36 5.38
C PHE A 105 -4.40 -0.85 5.21
N ASP A 106 -3.35 -0.14 5.60
CA ASP A 106 -3.21 1.30 5.42
C ASP A 106 -1.76 1.64 5.10
N LEU A 107 -1.59 2.52 4.14
CA LEU A 107 -0.28 2.94 3.69
C LEU A 107 -0.31 4.41 3.26
N ALA A 108 0.61 5.19 3.81
CA ALA A 108 1.02 6.47 3.29
C ALA A 108 2.41 6.33 2.66
N VAL A 109 2.54 6.79 1.41
CA VAL A 109 3.80 6.82 0.69
C VAL A 109 4.33 8.25 0.74
N TRP A 110 5.37 8.45 1.53
CA TRP A 110 6.06 9.72 1.67
C TRP A 110 7.38 9.71 0.91
N GLN A 111 7.85 10.89 0.55
CA GLN A 111 9.14 11.06 -0.10
C GLN A 111 9.79 12.37 0.33
N ILE A 112 11.11 12.41 0.40
CA ILE A 112 11.87 13.66 0.47
C ILE A 112 12.15 14.17 -0.96
N VAL A 113 11.64 15.36 -1.28
CA VAL A 113 11.86 16.08 -2.54
C VAL A 113 12.39 17.46 -2.21
N ASP A 114 13.59 17.79 -2.69
CA ASP A 114 14.25 19.09 -2.45
C ASP A 114 14.26 19.48 -0.95
N GLY A 115 14.56 18.50 -0.09
CA GLY A 115 14.61 18.66 1.37
C GLY A 115 13.24 18.71 2.07
N ARG A 116 12.13 18.60 1.33
CA ARG A 116 10.76 18.63 1.88
C ARG A 116 10.12 17.25 1.85
N ARG A 117 9.37 16.91 2.90
CA ARG A 117 8.57 15.68 2.96
C ARG A 117 7.25 15.90 2.22
N VAL A 118 7.00 15.12 1.18
CA VAL A 118 5.84 15.22 0.29
C VAL A 118 5.07 13.91 0.28
N LEU A 119 3.75 13.99 0.45
CA LEU A 119 2.88 12.82 0.38
C LEU A 119 2.59 12.49 -1.09
N GLN A 120 3.05 11.31 -1.51
CA GLN A 120 2.95 10.84 -2.89
C GLN A 120 1.70 10.00 -3.13
N ALA A 121 1.27 9.21 -2.15
CA ALA A 121 0.07 8.40 -2.29
C ALA A 121 -0.47 7.90 -0.95
N LEU A 122 -1.74 7.50 -0.99
CA LEU A 122 -2.47 6.87 0.09
C LEU A 122 -3.16 5.61 -0.45
N ALA A 123 -3.13 4.54 0.36
CA ALA A 123 -3.83 3.30 0.04
C ALA A 123 -4.51 2.70 1.26
N LEU A 124 -5.72 2.19 1.06
CA LEU A 124 -6.52 1.54 2.09
C LEU A 124 -7.11 0.23 1.57
N GLY A 125 -7.02 -0.78 2.41
CA GLY A 125 -7.50 -2.11 2.09
C GLY A 125 -8.02 -2.84 3.31
N LYS A 126 -8.54 -4.03 3.07
CA LYS A 126 -8.92 -4.94 4.14
C LYS A 126 -8.77 -6.39 3.69
N PRO A 127 -8.35 -7.27 4.59
CA PRO A 127 -8.40 -8.70 4.30
C PRO A 127 -9.84 -9.21 4.33
N SER A 128 -10.06 -10.31 3.63
CA SER A 128 -11.31 -11.06 3.69
C SER A 128 -11.58 -11.56 5.12
N ASN A 129 -12.81 -11.98 5.41
CA ASN A 129 -13.14 -12.51 6.74
C ASN A 129 -12.29 -13.75 7.07
N ALA A 130 -12.13 -14.64 6.08
CA ALA A 130 -11.30 -15.84 6.18
C ALA A 130 -9.79 -15.58 6.00
N LYS A 131 -9.37 -14.32 5.82
CA LYS A 131 -7.96 -13.91 5.57
C LYS A 131 -7.30 -14.60 4.37
N THR A 132 -8.10 -15.11 3.45
CA THR A 132 -7.66 -15.79 2.22
C THR A 132 -7.09 -14.81 1.18
N HIS A 133 -7.55 -13.56 1.21
CA HIS A 133 -7.08 -12.52 0.31
C HIS A 133 -7.07 -11.15 1.00
N LEU A 134 -6.16 -10.28 0.57
CA LEU A 134 -6.15 -8.86 0.91
C LEU A 134 -6.74 -8.04 -0.23
N SER A 135 -7.81 -7.28 0.03
CA SER A 135 -8.37 -6.36 -0.97
C SER A 135 -7.85 -4.94 -0.77
N LEU A 136 -7.27 -4.34 -1.81
CA LEU A 136 -7.07 -2.89 -1.93
C LEU A 136 -8.35 -2.27 -2.47
N ASN A 137 -8.94 -1.37 -1.67
CA ASN A 137 -10.23 -0.76 -1.96
C ASN A 137 -10.10 0.69 -2.43
N TRP A 138 -9.09 1.39 -1.93
CA TRP A 138 -8.86 2.81 -2.20
C TRP A 138 -7.39 3.02 -2.44
N VAL A 139 -7.04 3.63 -3.58
CA VAL A 139 -5.68 3.98 -3.95
C VAL A 139 -5.74 5.34 -4.63
N GLU A 140 -5.11 6.33 -4.02
CA GLU A 140 -5.01 7.68 -4.57
C GLU A 140 -3.56 8.13 -4.56
N ARG A 141 -3.17 8.87 -5.59
CA ARG A 141 -1.84 9.45 -5.72
C ARG A 141 -1.96 10.97 -5.77
N SER A 142 -0.88 11.63 -5.39
CA SER A 142 -0.71 13.05 -5.64
C SER A 142 -0.63 13.33 -7.14
N PHE A 143 -1.26 14.43 -7.55
CA PHE A 143 -1.10 15.03 -8.87
C PHE A 143 -0.16 16.26 -8.84
N ALA A 144 0.39 16.58 -7.66
CA ALA A 144 1.40 17.62 -7.55
C ALA A 144 2.57 17.33 -8.51
N PRO A 145 3.16 18.36 -9.13
CA PRO A 145 4.33 18.22 -10.00
C PRO A 145 5.54 17.82 -9.14
N THR A 146 5.63 16.54 -8.84
CA THR A 146 6.77 15.94 -8.15
C THR A 146 7.49 14.98 -9.09
N TYR A 147 8.74 14.68 -8.77
CA TYR A 147 9.57 13.85 -9.64
C TYR A 147 9.15 12.36 -9.68
N LEU A 148 8.15 11.95 -8.90
CA LEU A 148 7.78 10.54 -8.73
C LEU A 148 6.40 10.26 -9.33
N ARG A 149 6.38 9.80 -10.60
CA ARG A 149 5.16 9.31 -11.28
C ARG A 149 4.77 7.87 -10.89
N GLY A 150 5.41 7.28 -9.88
CA GLY A 150 5.48 5.82 -9.66
C GLY A 150 4.98 5.28 -8.31
N ALA A 151 4.11 5.98 -7.58
CA ALA A 151 3.69 5.57 -6.23
C ALA A 151 2.88 4.24 -6.16
N LEU A 152 2.43 3.71 -7.30
CA LEU A 152 1.70 2.44 -7.35
C LEU A 152 2.60 1.24 -6.97
N VAL A 153 3.88 1.25 -7.38
CA VAL A 153 4.82 0.16 -7.08
C VAL A 153 4.96 -0.11 -5.59
N PRO A 154 5.32 0.88 -4.73
CA PRO A 154 5.42 0.65 -3.29
C PRO A 154 4.10 0.21 -2.66
N ILE A 155 2.96 0.68 -3.17
CA ILE A 155 1.64 0.27 -2.67
C ILE A 155 1.40 -1.22 -2.91
N LEU A 156 1.60 -1.68 -4.15
CA LEU A 156 1.37 -3.07 -4.50
C LEU A 156 2.35 -3.99 -3.77
N ALA A 157 3.65 -3.65 -3.77
CA ALA A 157 4.66 -4.42 -3.05
C ALA A 157 4.34 -4.54 -1.55
N CYS A 158 3.99 -3.42 -0.89
CA CYS A 158 3.65 -3.44 0.54
C CYS A 158 2.35 -4.20 0.83
N ALA A 159 1.35 -4.14 -0.06
CA ALA A 159 0.13 -4.92 0.07
C ALA A 159 0.39 -6.42 -0.10
N GLU A 160 1.21 -6.80 -1.07
CA GLU A 160 1.64 -8.19 -1.30
C GLU A 160 2.39 -8.75 -0.08
N GLU A 161 3.35 -7.99 0.47
CA GLU A 161 4.08 -8.43 1.66
C GLU A 161 3.19 -8.52 2.91
N TYR A 162 2.32 -7.53 3.12
CA TYR A 162 1.37 -7.61 4.23
C TYR A 162 0.42 -8.80 4.08
N ALA A 163 -0.04 -9.11 2.86
CA ALA A 163 -0.88 -10.27 2.59
C ALA A 163 -0.16 -11.60 2.90
N LYS A 164 1.12 -11.74 2.52
CA LYS A 164 1.94 -12.91 2.89
C LYS A 164 2.06 -13.05 4.41
N LEU A 165 2.33 -11.96 5.12
CA LEU A 165 2.42 -11.94 6.59
C LEU A 165 1.10 -12.32 7.28
N LEU A 166 -0.03 -11.90 6.70
CA LEU A 166 -1.36 -12.33 7.15
C LEU A 166 -1.63 -13.81 6.90
N GLY A 167 -0.93 -14.43 5.94
CA GLY A 167 -1.23 -15.77 5.44
C GLY A 167 -2.31 -15.80 4.36
N SER A 168 -2.57 -14.66 3.72
CA SER A 168 -3.36 -14.61 2.50
C SER A 168 -2.56 -15.19 1.34
N TYR A 169 -3.24 -15.82 0.38
CA TYR A 169 -2.60 -16.40 -0.81
C TYR A 169 -2.74 -15.50 -2.05
N ARG A 170 -3.47 -14.39 -1.95
CA ARG A 170 -3.60 -13.41 -3.03
C ARG A 170 -3.87 -11.99 -2.56
N VAL A 171 -3.52 -11.03 -3.40
CA VAL A 171 -4.00 -9.64 -3.32
C VAL A 171 -5.04 -9.41 -4.39
N VAL A 172 -6.08 -8.64 -4.06
CA VAL A 172 -7.18 -8.27 -4.94
C VAL A 172 -7.27 -6.75 -5.04
N ILE A 173 -7.41 -6.22 -6.24
CA ILE A 173 -7.73 -4.81 -6.49
C ILE A 173 -9.23 -4.74 -6.78
N LYS A 174 -9.95 -3.96 -6.00
CA LYS A 174 -11.38 -3.75 -6.19
C LYS A 174 -11.63 -2.50 -7.04
N ASP A 175 -12.50 -2.63 -8.04
CA ASP A 175 -12.99 -1.57 -8.92
C ASP A 175 -11.87 -0.62 -9.41
N PRO A 176 -10.80 -1.14 -10.04
CA PRO A 176 -9.71 -0.31 -10.52
C PRO A 176 -10.20 0.66 -11.60
N VAL A 177 -9.93 1.95 -11.40
CA VAL A 177 -10.24 3.02 -12.39
C VAL A 177 -9.54 2.76 -13.72
N ASP A 178 -8.30 2.26 -13.67
CA ASP A 178 -7.50 1.92 -14.85
C ASP A 178 -6.88 0.52 -14.64
N PRO A 179 -7.56 -0.54 -15.09
CA PRO A 179 -7.08 -1.92 -14.93
C PRO A 179 -5.70 -2.16 -15.56
N GLY A 180 -5.41 -1.48 -16.67
CA GLY A 180 -4.17 -1.66 -17.43
C GLY A 180 -2.92 -1.28 -16.63
N LYS A 181 -3.04 -0.35 -15.68
CA LYS A 181 -1.93 0.00 -14.77
C LYS A 181 -1.55 -1.16 -13.85
N TYR A 182 -2.53 -1.91 -13.34
CA TYR A 182 -2.30 -3.03 -12.42
C TYR A 182 -1.84 -4.28 -13.16
N GLN A 183 -2.36 -4.51 -14.37
CA GLN A 183 -2.00 -5.65 -15.21
C GLN A 183 -0.50 -5.72 -15.52
N ARG A 184 0.16 -4.56 -15.67
CA ARG A 184 1.62 -4.47 -15.83
C ARG A 184 2.41 -5.04 -14.65
N TYR A 185 1.78 -5.20 -13.48
CA TYR A 185 2.37 -5.77 -12.27
C TYR A 185 1.93 -7.21 -12.00
N GLY A 186 1.31 -7.87 -13.00
CA GLY A 186 0.88 -9.27 -12.91
C GLY A 186 -0.51 -9.49 -12.33
N TYR A 187 -1.31 -8.42 -12.15
CA TYR A 187 -2.70 -8.55 -11.73
C TYR A 187 -3.60 -8.92 -12.92
N ALA A 188 -4.44 -9.95 -12.78
CA ALA A 188 -5.33 -10.42 -13.83
C ALA A 188 -6.81 -10.32 -13.41
N PRO A 189 -7.77 -10.22 -14.37
CA PRO A 189 -9.20 -10.25 -14.05
C PRO A 189 -9.58 -11.43 -13.16
N PHE A 190 -10.36 -11.14 -12.13
CA PHE A 190 -10.78 -12.10 -11.12
C PHE A 190 -12.26 -11.95 -10.81
N ARG A 191 -12.93 -13.06 -10.43
CA ARG A 191 -14.33 -13.06 -10.02
C ARG A 191 -14.46 -13.65 -8.64
N ILE A 192 -15.06 -12.89 -7.73
CA ILE A 192 -15.48 -13.37 -6.42
C ILE A 192 -16.95 -13.79 -6.53
N LYS A 193 -17.26 -15.05 -6.24
CA LYS A 193 -18.63 -15.58 -6.29
C LYS A 193 -19.55 -14.74 -5.40
N GLY A 194 -20.63 -14.21 -5.97
CA GLY A 194 -21.63 -13.41 -5.26
C GLY A 194 -21.22 -11.96 -4.94
N ALA A 195 -20.02 -11.52 -5.31
CA ALA A 195 -19.61 -10.13 -5.16
C ALA A 195 -20.03 -9.31 -6.39
N LYS A 196 -20.51 -8.08 -6.14
CA LYS A 196 -20.66 -7.05 -7.17
C LYS A 196 -19.33 -6.29 -7.31
N GLY A 197 -19.00 -5.88 -8.53
CA GLY A 197 -17.80 -5.10 -8.84
C GLY A 197 -16.80 -5.83 -9.75
N ASN A 198 -15.84 -5.08 -10.26
CA ASN A 198 -14.74 -5.58 -11.06
C ASN A 198 -13.53 -5.82 -10.17
N TYR A 199 -12.88 -6.97 -10.34
CA TYR A 199 -11.72 -7.33 -9.52
C TYR A 199 -10.55 -7.72 -10.40
N LEU A 200 -9.35 -7.34 -9.96
CA LEU A 200 -8.11 -7.94 -10.43
C LEU A 200 -7.46 -8.69 -9.25
N SER A 201 -6.77 -9.79 -9.51
CA SER A 201 -6.01 -10.49 -8.47
C SER A 201 -4.62 -10.89 -8.93
N LYS A 202 -3.74 -11.09 -7.95
CA LYS A 202 -2.40 -11.66 -8.10
C LYS A 202 -2.17 -12.66 -6.96
N GLU A 203 -1.79 -13.88 -7.30
CA GLU A 203 -1.38 -14.90 -6.32
C GLU A 203 0.02 -14.57 -5.75
N LEU A 204 0.30 -15.03 -4.52
CA LEU A 204 1.49 -14.68 -3.74
C LEU A 204 2.47 -15.84 -3.55
#